data_AF-A0ABD3VA93-F1
#
_entry.id   AF-A0ABD3VA93-F1
#
_cell.length_a   1.000
_cell.length_b   1.000
_cell.length_c   1.000
_cell.angle_alpha   90.00
_cell.angle_beta   90.00
_cell.angle_gamma   90.00
#
_symmetry.space_group_name_H-M   'P 1'
#
loop_
_entity.id
_entity.type
_entity.pdbx_description
1 polymer ?
#
loop_
_entity_poly.entity_id
_entity_poly.type
_entity_poly.pdbx_seq_one_letter_code
_entity_poly.pdbx_strand_id
1 'polypeptide(L)'
;MVSLFIGILFFIHFTQAIPATDNIVLVRYCDSNADCASDECCVTNAQLDGKRFLSTLGTCQKLGTESSRCLVSSHLTPSSGMYYVCPCASGFKCHGTGQYDVPLGEIGSCQGPSIRTRQTCQSGADCAADECCVSDVRPIGRRRRELFGAHCQKMGVDGSNCYVRYGSGKPNGTVFAACPCTSGLTCVGNHIYDVPLGEMGSCTK
;
A
#
# COMPACT_ATOMS: atom_id res chain seq x y z
N MET A 1 -14.44 59.22 37.39
CA MET A 1 -13.31 58.74 36.58
C MET A 1 -13.87 57.83 35.50
N VAL A 2 -13.98 58.35 34.28
CA VAL A 2 -14.56 57.68 33.13
C VAL A 2 -13.40 57.17 32.28
N SER A 3 -13.21 55.84 32.18
CA SER A 3 -12.21 55.26 31.28
C SER A 3 -12.89 54.81 29.99
N LEU A 4 -12.57 55.56 28.95
CA LEU A 4 -12.99 55.45 27.57
C LEU A 4 -12.09 54.40 26.88
N PHE A 5 -12.56 53.17 26.68
CA PHE A 5 -11.84 52.18 25.87
C PHE A 5 -12.21 52.38 24.39
N ILE A 6 -11.31 53.03 23.67
CA ILE A 6 -11.35 53.23 22.22
C ILE A 6 -11.05 51.90 21.54
N GLY A 7 -12.00 51.45 20.72
CA GLY A 7 -11.91 50.24 19.93
C GLY A 7 -10.89 50.35 18.80
N ILE A 8 -10.18 49.25 18.55
CA ILE A 8 -9.40 49.03 17.34
C ILE A 8 -10.03 47.83 16.63
N LEU A 9 -10.99 48.12 15.74
CA LEU A 9 -11.52 47.17 14.78
C LEU A 9 -10.44 46.96 13.70
N PHE A 10 -9.61 45.93 13.87
CA PHE A 10 -8.76 45.41 12.81
C PHE A 10 -9.63 44.74 11.74
N PHE A 11 -9.99 45.50 10.70
CA PHE A 11 -10.48 44.94 9.44
C PHE A 11 -9.33 44.21 8.75
N ILE A 12 -9.19 42.92 9.00
CA ILE A 12 -8.27 42.04 8.26
C ILE A 12 -8.89 41.81 6.89
N HIS A 13 -8.41 42.54 5.88
CA HIS A 13 -8.68 42.23 4.47
C HIS A 13 -7.99 40.91 4.10
N PHE A 14 -8.73 39.81 4.17
CA PHE A 14 -8.34 38.54 3.52
C PHE A 14 -8.57 38.67 2.01
N THR A 15 -7.55 39.10 1.27
CA THR A 15 -7.47 38.89 -0.18
C THR A 15 -7.20 37.41 -0.45
N GLN A 16 -8.26 36.65 -0.70
CA GLN A 16 -8.14 35.24 -1.10
C GLN A 16 -7.69 35.17 -2.57
N ALA A 17 -6.44 34.77 -2.80
CA ALA A 17 -5.94 34.46 -4.13
C ALA A 17 -6.54 33.12 -4.57
N ILE A 18 -7.41 33.14 -5.58
CA ILE A 18 -7.97 31.92 -6.18
C ILE A 18 -6.92 31.41 -7.18
N PRO A 19 -6.29 30.23 -6.98
CA PRO A 19 -5.41 29.67 -7.99
C PRO A 19 -6.26 29.20 -9.18
N ALA A 20 -6.25 29.99 -10.25
CA ALA A 20 -6.78 29.58 -11.55
C ALA A 20 -5.78 28.59 -12.18
N THR A 21 -5.97 27.31 -11.93
CA THR A 21 -5.34 26.25 -12.72
C THR A 21 -6.45 25.38 -13.32
N ASP A 22 -7.17 25.94 -14.29
CA ASP A 22 -7.87 25.13 -15.28
C ASP A 22 -6.80 24.48 -16.16
N ASN A 23 -6.29 23.35 -15.69
CA ASN A 23 -5.53 22.43 -16.52
C ASN A 23 -6.53 21.84 -17.51
N ILE A 24 -6.69 22.49 -18.67
CA ILE A 24 -7.44 21.93 -19.79
C ILE A 24 -6.66 20.68 -20.21
N VAL A 25 -7.09 19.53 -19.70
CA VAL A 25 -6.52 18.23 -20.06
C VAL A 25 -6.89 17.98 -21.51
N LEU A 26 -5.95 18.25 -22.42
CA LEU A 26 -6.12 17.95 -23.84
C LEU A 26 -6.24 16.43 -23.98
N VAL A 27 -7.47 15.95 -24.12
CA VAL A 27 -7.74 14.52 -24.31
C VAL A 27 -7.16 14.10 -25.66
N ARG A 28 -6.14 13.23 -25.62
CA ARG A 28 -5.58 12.61 -26.82
C ARG A 28 -6.29 11.29 -27.07
N TYR A 29 -6.84 11.15 -28.27
CA TYR A 29 -7.44 9.91 -28.74
C TYR A 29 -6.37 9.00 -29.33
N CYS A 30 -6.59 7.69 -29.25
CA CYS A 30 -5.68 6.67 -29.74
C CYS A 30 -6.47 5.47 -30.27
N ASP A 31 -5.89 4.77 -31.25
CA ASP A 31 -6.40 3.49 -31.73
C ASP A 31 -5.52 2.34 -31.25
N SER A 32 -4.26 2.63 -30.92
CA SER A 32 -3.28 1.69 -30.40
C SER A 32 -2.37 2.32 -29.35
N ASN A 33 -1.66 1.50 -28.59
CA ASN A 33 -0.63 1.99 -27.66
C ASN A 33 0.51 2.77 -28.33
N ALA A 34 0.73 2.59 -29.64
CA ALA A 34 1.79 3.31 -30.36
C ALA A 34 1.47 4.79 -30.57
N ASP A 35 0.20 5.18 -30.45
CA ASP A 35 -0.26 6.57 -30.60
C ASP A 35 -0.03 7.40 -29.33
N CYS A 36 0.25 6.74 -28.21
CA CYS A 36 0.46 7.34 -26.90
C CYS A 36 1.96 7.52 -26.58
N ALA A 37 2.27 8.39 -25.61
CA ALA A 37 3.63 8.53 -25.12
C ALA A 37 4.13 7.25 -24.42
N SER A 38 5.44 7.12 -24.21
CA SER A 38 6.05 5.95 -23.57
C SER A 38 5.61 5.72 -22.11
N ASP A 39 5.09 6.75 -21.45
CA ASP A 39 4.56 6.71 -20.08
C ASP A 39 3.02 6.68 -20.05
N GLU A 40 2.40 6.38 -21.19
CA GLU A 40 0.96 6.32 -21.38
C GLU A 40 0.54 4.98 -21.99
N CYS A 41 -0.75 4.66 -21.88
CA CYS A 41 -1.37 3.54 -22.56
C CYS A 41 -2.70 3.99 -23.19
N CYS A 42 -3.14 3.28 -24.23
CA CYS A 42 -4.40 3.54 -24.86
C CYS A 42 -5.54 2.82 -24.13
N VAL A 43 -6.41 3.58 -23.47
CA VAL A 43 -7.54 3.04 -22.70
C VAL A 43 -8.84 3.14 -23.49
N THR A 44 -9.55 2.02 -23.62
CA THR A 44 -10.88 2.02 -24.25
C THR A 44 -11.94 2.46 -23.25
N ASN A 45 -12.81 3.39 -23.66
CA ASN A 45 -14.00 3.78 -22.91
C ASN A 45 -15.22 2.91 -23.26
N ALA A 46 -15.04 1.86 -24.06
CA ALA A 46 -16.11 0.95 -24.41
C ALA A 46 -16.59 0.22 -23.16
N GLN A 47 -17.78 0.59 -22.66
CA GLN A 47 -18.48 -0.26 -21.71
C GLN A 47 -18.77 -1.60 -22.37
N LEU A 48 -18.55 -2.68 -21.62
CA LEU A 48 -18.84 -4.05 -22.03
C LEU A 48 -20.34 -4.31 -22.00
N ASP A 49 -21.09 -3.58 -22.82
CA ASP A 49 -22.55 -3.65 -22.86
C ASP A 49 -23.01 -4.59 -23.99
N GLY A 50 -23.10 -5.88 -23.67
CA GLY A 50 -23.58 -6.92 -24.59
C GLY A 50 -22.67 -7.20 -25.80
N LYS A 51 -23.10 -8.13 -26.67
CA LYS A 51 -22.30 -8.74 -27.76
C LYS A 51 -21.82 -7.77 -28.88
N ARG A 52 -21.90 -6.45 -28.71
CA ARG A 52 -21.53 -5.46 -29.74
C ARG A 52 -20.46 -4.52 -29.21
N PHE A 53 -19.21 -4.77 -29.63
CA PHE A 53 -18.12 -3.81 -29.47
C PHE A 53 -18.40 -2.60 -30.38
N LEU A 54 -18.86 -1.50 -29.79
CA LEU A 54 -19.36 -0.32 -30.51
C LEU A 54 -18.40 0.87 -30.51
N SER A 55 -17.22 0.77 -29.88
CA SER A 55 -16.22 1.83 -29.93
C SER A 55 -14.81 1.29 -30.07
N THR A 56 -14.15 1.72 -31.13
CA THR A 56 -12.74 1.44 -31.44
C THR A 56 -11.80 2.54 -30.97
N LEU A 57 -12.32 3.69 -30.53
CA LEU A 57 -11.50 4.84 -30.14
C LEU A 57 -11.21 4.81 -28.63
N GLY A 58 -9.92 4.82 -28.29
CA GLY A 58 -9.43 4.97 -26.93
C GLY A 58 -8.97 6.38 -26.60
N THR A 59 -8.54 6.59 -25.36
CA THR A 59 -7.85 7.79 -24.91
C THR A 59 -6.52 7.44 -24.24
N CYS A 60 -5.47 8.21 -24.52
CA CYS A 60 -4.17 8.01 -23.88
C CYS A 60 -4.27 8.43 -22.40
N GLN A 61 -3.97 7.51 -21.50
CA GLN A 61 -3.89 7.76 -20.06
C GLN A 61 -2.50 7.40 -19.54
N LYS A 62 -2.05 8.09 -18.50
CA LYS A 62 -0.78 7.79 -17.84
C LYS A 62 -0.79 6.39 -17.24
N LEU A 63 0.37 5.73 -17.26
CA LEU A 63 0.58 4.45 -16.57
C LEU A 63 0.33 4.58 -15.06
N GLY A 64 -0.11 3.50 -14.43
CA GLY A 64 -0.43 3.48 -13.00
C GLY A 64 0.80 3.68 -12.12
N THR A 65 0.76 4.66 -11.23
CA THR A 65 1.79 4.92 -10.20
C THR A 65 1.45 4.21 -8.88
N GLU A 66 2.18 4.48 -7.81
CA GLU A 66 1.86 3.93 -6.49
C GLU A 66 0.40 4.16 -6.13
N SER A 67 -0.28 3.12 -5.63
CA SER A 67 -1.70 3.08 -5.27
C SER A 67 -2.72 3.23 -6.40
N SER A 68 -2.29 3.41 -7.66
CA SER A 68 -3.20 3.42 -8.80
C SER A 68 -3.89 2.06 -8.99
N ARG A 69 -5.15 2.07 -9.43
CA ARG A 69 -5.91 0.84 -9.72
C ARG A 69 -5.31 0.13 -10.94
N CYS A 70 -5.19 -1.18 -10.87
CA CYS A 70 -4.71 -2.04 -11.95
C CYS A 70 -5.50 -3.34 -12.03
N LEU A 71 -5.31 -4.10 -13.10
CA LEU A 71 -5.87 -5.45 -13.27
C LEU A 71 -4.75 -6.49 -13.14
N VAL A 72 -4.94 -7.49 -12.26
CA VAL A 72 -3.92 -8.50 -11.93
C VAL A 72 -3.65 -9.42 -13.12
N SER A 73 -4.72 -9.78 -13.84
CA SER A 73 -4.63 -10.56 -15.07
C SER A 73 -4.84 -9.65 -16.28
N SER A 74 -3.74 -9.13 -16.83
CA SER A 74 -3.75 -8.35 -18.06
C SER A 74 -3.84 -9.21 -19.33
N HIS A 75 -4.06 -10.53 -19.20
CA HIS A 75 -4.17 -11.46 -20.32
C HIS A 75 -5.37 -11.20 -21.24
N LEU A 76 -6.32 -10.36 -20.81
CA LEU A 76 -7.36 -9.81 -21.67
C LEU A 76 -6.87 -8.56 -22.40
N THR A 77 -5.66 -8.57 -22.94
CA THR A 77 -5.31 -7.59 -23.98
C THR A 77 -6.12 -8.01 -25.21
N PRO A 78 -7.18 -7.27 -25.59
CA PRO A 78 -7.80 -7.50 -26.88
C PRO A 78 -6.70 -7.42 -27.94
N SER A 79 -6.82 -8.21 -29.00
CA SER A 79 -5.88 -8.20 -30.13
C SER A 79 -5.66 -6.80 -30.74
N SER A 80 -6.54 -5.85 -30.44
CA SER A 80 -6.43 -4.44 -30.79
C SER A 80 -5.37 -3.64 -30.03
N GLY A 81 -4.75 -4.20 -28.96
CA GLY A 81 -3.70 -3.50 -28.21
C GLY A 81 -4.19 -2.33 -27.36
N MET A 82 -5.49 -2.28 -27.05
CA MET A 82 -6.10 -1.33 -26.11
C MET A 82 -6.30 -1.96 -24.73
N TYR A 83 -6.26 -1.14 -23.68
CA TYR A 83 -6.43 -1.56 -22.28
C TYR A 83 -7.77 -1.06 -21.73
N TYR A 84 -8.35 -1.77 -20.76
CA TYR A 84 -9.47 -1.22 -19.97
C TYR A 84 -8.98 -0.34 -18.81
N VAL A 85 -7.79 -0.66 -18.30
CA VAL A 85 -7.09 0.07 -17.24
C VAL A 85 -5.61 0.02 -17.59
N CYS A 86 -4.92 1.16 -17.52
CA CYS A 86 -3.50 1.17 -17.82
C CYS A 86 -2.72 0.26 -16.85
N PRO A 87 -1.71 -0.46 -17.36
CA PRO A 87 -0.82 -1.22 -16.51
C PRO A 87 -0.01 -0.28 -15.61
N CYS A 88 0.59 -0.84 -14.57
CA CYS A 88 1.49 -0.10 -13.71
C CYS A 88 2.75 0.34 -14.48
N ALA A 89 3.30 1.50 -14.12
CA ALA A 89 4.53 2.01 -14.68
C ALA A 89 5.72 1.07 -14.42
N SER A 90 6.81 1.24 -15.18
CA SER A 90 8.02 0.43 -15.02
C SER A 90 8.52 0.43 -13.56
N GLY A 91 8.75 -0.75 -13.00
CA GLY A 91 9.17 -0.94 -11.61
C GLY A 91 8.03 -1.23 -10.65
N PHE A 92 6.79 -0.88 -10.99
CA PHE A 92 5.61 -1.18 -10.18
C PHE A 92 5.04 -2.57 -10.55
N LYS A 93 4.48 -3.27 -9.57
CA LYS A 93 3.73 -4.52 -9.76
C LYS A 93 2.29 -4.36 -9.31
N CYS A 94 1.37 -4.93 -10.07
CA CYS A 94 -0.04 -4.96 -9.69
C CYS A 94 -0.25 -6.03 -8.60
N HIS A 95 -0.67 -5.63 -7.40
CA HIS A 95 -1.02 -6.54 -6.32
C HIS A 95 -2.54 -6.63 -6.20
N GLY A 96 -3.07 -7.85 -6.32
CA GLY A 96 -4.49 -8.13 -6.19
C GLY A 96 -5.03 -7.81 -4.80
N THR A 97 -6.23 -7.25 -4.74
CA THR A 97 -6.94 -6.98 -3.48
C THR A 97 -7.92 -8.10 -3.12
N GLY A 98 -8.06 -9.13 -3.97
CA GLY A 98 -9.10 -10.15 -3.86
C GLY A 98 -10.50 -9.68 -4.31
N GLN A 99 -10.62 -8.45 -4.81
CA GLN A 99 -11.87 -7.95 -5.41
C GLN A 99 -11.88 -8.24 -6.92
N TYR A 100 -13.06 -8.54 -7.46
CA TYR A 100 -13.25 -8.89 -8.87
C TYR A 100 -14.20 -7.92 -9.54
N ASP A 101 -13.82 -7.44 -10.72
CA ASP A 101 -14.66 -6.67 -11.62
C ASP A 101 -15.07 -7.57 -12.79
N VAL A 102 -16.36 -7.94 -12.87
CA VAL A 102 -16.83 -8.88 -13.89
C VAL A 102 -17.22 -8.09 -15.14
N PRO A 103 -16.65 -8.40 -16.33
CA PRO A 103 -15.86 -9.59 -16.70
C PRO A 103 -14.34 -9.36 -16.78
N LEU A 104 -13.83 -8.22 -16.30
CA LEU A 104 -12.43 -7.81 -16.45
C LEU A 104 -11.43 -8.62 -15.60
N GLY A 105 -11.88 -9.22 -14.49
CA GLY A 105 -11.06 -10.06 -13.61
C GLY A 105 -10.72 -9.40 -12.27
N GLU A 106 -9.68 -9.91 -11.60
CA GLU A 106 -9.25 -9.39 -10.30
C GLU A 106 -8.64 -7.99 -10.42
N ILE A 107 -9.12 -7.08 -9.59
CA ILE A 107 -8.59 -5.72 -9.47
C ILE A 107 -7.52 -5.67 -8.37
N GLY A 108 -6.54 -4.80 -8.59
CA GLY A 108 -5.41 -4.61 -7.71
C GLY A 108 -5.02 -3.15 -7.57
N SER A 109 -3.94 -2.94 -6.84
CA SER A 109 -3.26 -1.65 -6.75
C SER A 109 -1.80 -1.80 -7.16
N CYS A 110 -1.31 -0.83 -7.93
CA CYS A 110 0.09 -0.73 -8.28
C CYS A 110 0.89 -0.43 -7.03
N GLN A 111 1.76 -1.36 -6.64
CA GLN A 111 2.73 -1.14 -5.58
C GLN A 111 4.08 -0.93 -6.24
N GLY A 112 4.87 0.01 -5.71
CA GLY A 112 6.23 0.25 -6.17
C GLY A 112 7.06 -1.03 -6.17
N PRO A 113 8.26 -1.00 -6.77
CA PRO A 113 9.23 -2.03 -6.47
C PRO A 113 9.35 -1.99 -4.95
N SER A 114 8.89 -3.04 -4.28
CA SER A 114 9.05 -3.12 -2.84
C SER A 114 10.55 -3.10 -2.62
N ILE A 115 11.13 -1.92 -2.41
CA ILE A 115 12.56 -1.72 -2.09
C ILE A 115 12.89 -2.52 -0.84
N ARG A 116 11.86 -2.90 -0.08
CA ARG A 116 11.90 -4.04 0.80
C ARG A 116 11.57 -5.29 0.01
N THR A 117 12.54 -5.81 -0.77
CA THR A 117 12.65 -7.26 -0.86
C THR A 117 12.71 -7.69 0.58
N ARG A 118 11.56 -8.16 1.10
CA ARG A 118 11.40 -8.74 2.41
C ARG A 118 12.52 -9.76 2.52
N GLN A 119 13.64 -9.36 3.11
CA GLN A 119 14.85 -10.17 3.10
C GLN A 119 14.43 -11.43 3.81
N THR A 120 14.49 -12.56 3.09
CA THR A 120 14.10 -13.82 3.69
C THR A 120 15.10 -14.11 4.80
N CYS A 121 14.58 -14.36 5.98
CA CYS A 121 15.39 -14.58 7.17
C CYS A 121 15.03 -15.93 7.76
N GLN A 122 16.02 -16.63 8.30
CA GLN A 122 15.83 -17.86 9.07
C GLN A 122 15.90 -17.55 10.56
N SER A 123 16.63 -16.49 10.93
CA SER A 123 16.82 -16.04 12.29
C SER A 123 16.74 -14.52 12.39
N GLY A 124 16.57 -14.01 13.61
CA GLY A 124 16.66 -12.57 13.86
C GLY A 124 18.03 -11.99 13.44
N ALA A 125 19.11 -12.78 13.50
CA ALA A 125 20.46 -12.33 13.15
C ALA A 125 20.61 -11.96 11.66
N ASP A 126 19.75 -12.47 10.79
CA ASP A 126 19.80 -12.18 9.35
C ASP A 126 19.26 -10.78 9.01
N CYS A 127 18.49 -10.18 9.93
CA CYS A 127 17.89 -8.86 9.77
C CYS A 127 18.77 -7.74 10.35
N ALA A 128 18.53 -6.50 9.94
CA ALA A 128 19.19 -5.32 10.49
C ALA A 128 18.96 -5.16 12.02
N ALA A 129 19.72 -4.27 12.67
CA ALA A 129 19.61 -4.06 14.11
C ALA A 129 18.24 -3.55 14.56
N ASP A 130 17.56 -2.77 13.71
CA ASP A 130 16.20 -2.24 13.91
C ASP A 130 15.10 -3.14 13.32
N GLU A 131 15.44 -4.37 12.95
CA GLU A 131 14.53 -5.33 12.33
C GLU A 131 14.54 -6.68 13.05
N CYS A 132 13.40 -7.37 12.97
CA CYS A 132 13.21 -8.72 13.47
C CYS A 132 12.70 -9.63 12.35
N CYS A 133 12.97 -10.93 12.50
CA CYS A 133 12.50 -11.93 11.55
C CYS A 133 11.09 -12.39 11.90
N VAL A 134 10.11 -12.15 11.01
CA VAL A 134 8.68 -12.45 11.21
C VAL A 134 8.20 -13.47 10.19
N SER A 135 7.37 -14.42 10.64
CA SER A 135 6.68 -15.39 9.77
C SER A 135 5.21 -15.05 9.64
N ASP A 136 4.71 -14.97 8.41
CA ASP A 136 3.28 -14.80 8.13
C ASP A 136 2.46 -16.06 8.50
N VAL A 137 3.13 -17.22 8.59
CA VAL A 137 2.50 -18.49 8.96
C VAL A 137 2.45 -18.62 10.49
N ARG A 138 1.24 -18.66 11.05
CA ARG A 138 1.02 -18.94 12.47
C ARG A 138 1.38 -20.40 12.78
N PRO A 139 2.10 -20.69 13.87
CA PRO A 139 2.39 -22.07 14.26
C PRO A 139 1.10 -22.79 14.67
N ILE A 140 0.70 -23.79 13.90
CA ILE A 140 -0.44 -24.65 14.22
C ILE A 140 0.04 -25.75 15.18
N GLY A 141 -0.22 -25.57 16.48
CA GLY A 141 0.10 -26.54 17.52
C GLY A 141 1.56 -26.53 18.00
N ARG A 142 2.00 -27.62 18.66
CA ARG A 142 3.35 -27.74 19.27
C ARG A 142 4.47 -28.08 18.29
N ARG A 143 4.17 -28.48 17.05
CA ARG A 143 5.19 -28.89 16.08
C ARG A 143 5.68 -27.67 15.30
N ARG A 144 6.96 -27.32 15.46
CA ARG A 144 7.63 -26.35 14.59
C ARG A 144 7.68 -26.94 13.18
N ARG A 145 6.90 -26.38 12.25
CA ARG A 145 7.09 -26.62 10.82
C ARG A 145 8.24 -25.74 10.35
N GLU A 146 8.94 -26.19 9.32
CA GLU A 146 9.94 -25.39 8.62
C GLU A 146 9.34 -24.02 8.26
N LEU A 147 10.08 -22.97 8.59
CA LEU A 147 9.67 -21.58 8.50
C LEU A 147 9.72 -21.11 7.05
N PHE A 148 8.72 -21.48 6.26
CA PHE A 148 8.56 -20.97 4.91
C PHE A 148 7.96 -19.56 4.95
N GLY A 149 8.61 -18.60 4.29
CA GLY A 149 8.09 -17.24 4.10
C GLY A 149 8.41 -16.24 5.22
N ALA A 150 9.41 -16.53 6.07
CA ALA A 150 9.86 -15.56 7.06
C ALA A 150 10.61 -14.39 6.39
N HIS A 151 10.39 -13.18 6.89
CA HIS A 151 10.96 -11.95 6.36
C HIS A 151 11.32 -10.94 7.44
N CYS A 152 12.28 -10.07 7.15
CA CYS A 152 12.65 -8.97 8.04
C CYS A 152 11.57 -7.88 8.06
N GLN A 153 11.12 -7.51 9.27
CA GLN A 153 10.18 -6.43 9.54
C GLN A 153 10.79 -5.48 10.59
N LYS A 154 10.52 -4.17 10.49
CA LYS A 154 10.99 -3.20 11.49
C LYS A 154 10.38 -3.48 12.86
N MET A 155 11.17 -3.20 13.90
CA MET A 155 10.73 -3.29 15.30
C MET A 155 9.52 -2.38 15.58
N GLY A 156 8.76 -2.73 16.61
CA GLY A 156 7.56 -2.02 17.00
C GLY A 156 7.84 -0.62 17.56
N VAL A 157 7.20 0.40 17.00
CA VAL A 157 7.19 1.78 17.51
C VAL A 157 6.10 1.99 18.57
N ASP A 158 6.06 3.15 19.20
CA ASP A 158 5.00 3.52 20.16
C ASP A 158 3.60 3.31 19.55
N GLY A 159 2.73 2.59 20.27
CA GLY A 159 1.40 2.17 19.83
C GLY A 159 1.32 0.92 18.94
N SER A 160 2.45 0.36 18.50
CA SER A 160 2.45 -0.88 17.69
C SER A 160 2.14 -2.13 18.53
N ASN A 161 1.58 -3.16 17.89
CA ASN A 161 1.23 -4.41 18.55
C ASN A 161 2.48 -5.23 18.87
N CYS A 162 2.52 -5.80 20.08
CA CYS A 162 3.61 -6.62 20.58
C CYS A 162 3.06 -7.81 21.39
N TYR A 163 3.94 -8.75 21.74
CA TYR A 163 3.62 -9.88 22.61
C TYR A 163 4.42 -9.75 23.91
N VAL A 164 3.72 -9.73 25.06
CA VAL A 164 4.28 -9.43 26.39
C VAL A 164 5.42 -10.38 26.77
N ARG A 165 5.35 -11.64 26.30
CA ARG A 165 6.29 -12.70 26.65
C ARG A 165 7.70 -12.50 26.10
N TYR A 166 7.87 -11.71 25.04
CA TYR A 166 9.16 -11.61 24.34
C TYR A 166 10.07 -10.49 24.87
N GLY A 167 9.64 -9.75 25.89
CA GLY A 167 10.46 -8.70 26.52
C GLY A 167 10.89 -7.60 25.54
N SER A 168 11.78 -6.74 26.02
CA SER A 168 12.43 -5.70 25.22
C SER A 168 13.77 -6.21 24.68
N GLY A 169 13.94 -6.15 23.36
CA GLY A 169 15.20 -6.51 22.68
C GLY A 169 15.03 -7.57 21.60
N LYS A 170 16.03 -7.63 20.71
CA LYS A 170 16.10 -8.57 19.59
C LYS A 170 16.53 -9.96 20.10
N PRO A 171 15.68 -11.00 20.07
CA PRO A 171 16.07 -12.29 20.59
C PRO A 171 16.85 -13.06 19.52
N ASN A 172 17.96 -13.69 19.92
CA ASN A 172 18.93 -14.29 18.99
C ASN A 172 18.48 -15.60 18.32
N GLY A 173 17.28 -16.13 18.61
CA GLY A 173 17.03 -17.57 18.37
C GLY A 173 15.70 -18.00 17.74
N THR A 174 14.78 -17.10 17.39
CA THR A 174 13.47 -17.52 16.84
C THR A 174 12.91 -16.54 15.82
N VAL A 175 12.12 -17.08 14.88
CA VAL A 175 11.20 -16.28 14.07
C VAL A 175 9.97 -15.97 14.92
N PHE A 176 9.52 -14.72 14.89
CA PHE A 176 8.39 -14.24 15.67
C PHE A 176 7.12 -14.14 14.83
N ALA A 177 5.97 -14.13 15.50
CA ALA A 177 4.70 -13.76 14.88
C ALA A 177 4.53 -12.23 14.78
N ALA A 178 5.17 -11.47 15.67
CA ALA A 178 5.24 -10.02 15.62
C ALA A 178 6.56 -9.53 16.22
N CYS A 179 7.08 -8.39 15.75
CA CYS A 179 8.32 -7.84 16.28
C CYS A 179 8.18 -7.28 17.69
N PRO A 180 9.23 -7.41 18.53
CA PRO A 180 9.28 -6.73 19.81
C PRO A 180 9.38 -5.21 19.62
N CYS A 181 9.09 -4.48 20.69
CA CYS A 181 9.21 -3.02 20.70
C CYS A 181 10.66 -2.57 20.56
N THR A 182 10.87 -1.41 19.93
CA THR A 182 12.19 -0.76 19.85
C THR A 182 12.74 -0.48 21.25
N SER A 183 14.07 -0.37 21.36
CA SER A 183 14.75 -0.06 22.63
C SER A 183 14.15 1.18 23.31
N GLY A 184 13.82 1.05 24.60
CA GLY A 184 13.21 2.12 25.39
C GLY A 184 11.67 2.12 25.38
N LEU A 185 11.04 1.15 24.72
CA LEU A 185 9.62 0.89 24.85
C LEU A 185 9.39 -0.45 25.57
N THR A 186 8.29 -0.52 26.32
CA THR A 186 7.82 -1.72 27.00
C THR A 186 6.51 -2.19 26.37
N CYS A 187 6.34 -3.51 26.26
CA CYS A 187 5.11 -4.09 25.75
C CYS A 187 4.08 -4.19 26.88
N VAL A 188 3.08 -3.31 26.89
CA VAL A 188 2.01 -3.33 27.91
C VAL A 188 0.87 -4.21 27.43
N GLY A 189 0.59 -5.28 28.18
CA GLY A 189 -0.47 -6.23 27.88
C GLY A 189 -1.85 -5.58 27.89
N ASN A 190 -2.70 -6.00 26.95
CA ASN A 190 -4.09 -5.55 26.87
C ASN A 190 -5.09 -6.65 27.26
N HIS A 191 -4.62 -7.73 27.92
CA HIS A 191 -5.40 -8.90 28.31
C HIS A 191 -6.06 -9.67 27.15
N ILE A 192 -5.60 -9.47 25.92
CA ILE A 192 -6.00 -10.27 24.76
C ILE A 192 -4.96 -11.37 24.57
N TYR A 193 -5.40 -12.62 24.50
CA TYR A 193 -4.52 -13.78 24.37
C TYR A 193 -4.65 -14.41 22.98
N ASP A 194 -3.52 -14.53 22.27
CA ASP A 194 -3.43 -15.30 21.03
C ASP A 194 -2.82 -16.66 21.35
N VAL A 195 -3.60 -17.73 21.25
CA VAL A 195 -3.13 -19.08 21.56
C VAL A 195 -2.46 -19.66 20.31
N PRO A 196 -1.18 -20.10 20.34
CA PRO A 196 -0.34 -20.39 21.53
C PRO A 196 0.73 -19.31 21.87
N LEU A 197 0.66 -18.13 21.26
CA LEU A 197 1.69 -17.10 21.30
C LEU A 197 1.74 -16.31 22.62
N GLY A 198 0.60 -16.20 23.34
CA GLY A 198 0.49 -15.54 24.64
C GLY A 198 -0.29 -14.24 24.60
N GLU A 199 -0.12 -13.42 25.65
CA GLU A 199 -0.78 -12.12 25.77
C GLU A 199 -0.20 -11.11 24.76
N MET A 200 -1.11 -10.45 24.04
CA MET A 200 -0.84 -9.32 23.16
C MET A 200 -0.82 -8.03 23.95
N GLY A 201 -0.18 -7.02 23.39
CA GLY A 201 -0.07 -5.70 23.99
C GLY A 201 0.24 -4.63 22.96
N SER A 202 0.50 -3.43 23.45
CA SER A 202 0.97 -2.31 22.65
C SER A 202 2.26 -1.77 23.24
N CYS A 203 3.19 -1.37 22.38
CA CYS A 203 4.44 -0.76 22.79
C CYS A 203 4.16 0.64 23.36
N THR A 204 4.62 0.91 24.57
CA THR A 204 4.54 2.22 25.22
C THR A 204 5.88 2.60 25.84
N LYS A 205 6.15 3.89 26.02
CA LYS A 205 7.34 4.36 26.75
C LYS A 205 7.32 3.97 28.22
#